data_AF-A0A440AU76-F1
#
_entry.id   AF-A0A440AU76-F1
#
_cell.length_a   1.000
_cell.length_b   1.000
_cell.length_c   1.000
_cell.angle_alpha   90.00
_cell.angle_beta   90.00
_cell.angle_gamma   90.00
#
_symmetry.space_group_name_H-M   'P 1'
#
loop_
_entity.id
_entity.type
_entity.pdbx_description
1 polymer ?
#
loop_
_entity_poly.entity_id
_entity_poly.type
_entity_poly.pdbx_seq_one_letter_code
_entity_poly.pdbx_strand_id
1 'polypeptide(L)'
;MLNRRKFLAQTAGFAVLGLSLGKAAAGSLPGIDNASMRGSINAADLGVRPGALDDQSKAFARLLRDANDRDMPVFLPPGTYVVS
;
A
#
# COMPACT_ATOMS: atom_id res chain seq x y z
N MET A 1 29.62 -40.65 -13.44
CA MET A 1 28.89 -40.52 -12.16
C MET A 1 28.61 -39.04 -11.89
N LEU A 2 27.34 -38.64 -11.81
CA LEU A 2 26.96 -37.23 -11.70
C LEU A 2 27.25 -36.70 -10.28
N ASN A 3 28.07 -35.66 -10.18
CA ASN A 3 28.50 -35.05 -8.91
C ASN A 3 27.37 -34.20 -8.31
N ARG A 4 26.54 -34.83 -7.46
CA ARG A 4 25.38 -34.23 -6.78
C ARG A 4 25.70 -32.93 -6.04
N ARG A 5 26.94 -32.80 -5.54
CA ARG A 5 27.43 -31.60 -4.84
C ARG A 5 27.63 -30.39 -5.76
N LYS A 6 27.97 -30.58 -7.03
CA LYS A 6 28.14 -29.49 -7.99
C LYS A 6 26.79 -28.94 -8.50
N PHE A 7 25.77 -29.79 -8.54
CA PHE A 7 24.42 -29.40 -8.96
C PHE A 7 23.70 -28.52 -7.92
N LEU A 8 23.85 -28.83 -6.63
CA LEU A 8 23.27 -28.01 -5.54
C LEU A 8 23.94 -26.63 -5.43
N ALA A 9 25.24 -26.53 -5.76
CA ALA A 9 25.94 -25.24 -5.73
C ALA A 9 25.50 -24.28 -6.84
N GLN A 10 25.01 -24.79 -7.99
CA GLN A 10 24.57 -23.96 -9.11
C GLN A 10 23.17 -23.35 -8.92
N THR A 11 22.32 -23.95 -8.08
CA THR A 11 20.94 -23.46 -7.84
C THR A 11 20.86 -22.37 -6.77
N ALA A 12 21.88 -22.23 -5.90
CA ALA A 12 21.94 -21.18 -4.89
C ALA A 12 22.21 -19.77 -5.47
N GLY A 13 22.78 -19.68 -6.67
CA GLY A 13 23.12 -18.39 -7.30
C GLY A 13 21.94 -17.60 -7.87
N PHE A 14 20.78 -18.24 -8.10
CA PHE A 14 19.63 -17.61 -8.75
C PHE A 14 18.63 -16.95 -7.78
N ALA A 15 18.71 -17.22 -6.47
CA ALA A 15 17.76 -16.68 -5.50
C ALA A 15 18.05 -15.22 -5.09
N VAL A 16 19.26 -14.71 -5.33
CA VAL A 16 19.68 -13.39 -4.83
C VAL A 16 19.26 -12.24 -5.76
N LEU A 17 18.96 -12.52 -7.03
CA LEU A 17 18.55 -11.47 -7.99
C LEU A 17 17.09 -11.03 -7.85
N GLY A 18 16.25 -11.76 -7.10
CA GLY A 18 14.83 -11.43 -6.92
C GLY A 18 14.51 -10.52 -5.73
N LEU A 19 15.45 -10.34 -4.79
CA LEU A 19 15.19 -9.67 -3.50
C LEU A 19 15.48 -8.16 -3.51
N SER A 20 16.01 -7.61 -4.61
CA SER A 20 16.32 -6.16 -4.71
C SER A 20 15.23 -5.32 -5.40
N LEU A 21 14.13 -5.93 -5.89
CA LEU A 21 13.01 -5.18 -6.49
C LEU A 21 12.00 -4.61 -5.47
N GLY A 22 12.31 -4.66 -4.17
CA GLY A 22 11.38 -4.36 -3.09
C GLY A 22 11.47 -2.96 -2.50
N LYS A 23 11.67 -1.90 -3.29
CA LYS A 23 11.24 -0.56 -2.89
C LYS A 23 10.49 0.08 -4.04
N ALA A 24 9.18 -0.14 -4.05
CA ALA A 24 8.24 0.72 -4.76
C ALA A 24 8.38 2.14 -4.17
N ALA A 25 9.32 2.91 -4.70
CA ALA A 25 9.32 4.35 -4.51
C ALA A 25 8.08 4.86 -5.24
N ALA A 26 7.04 5.19 -4.47
CA ALA A 26 5.86 5.85 -4.98
C ALA A 26 6.30 7.22 -5.53
N GLY A 27 6.53 7.29 -6.84
CA GLY A 27 6.71 8.55 -7.53
C GLY A 27 5.47 9.39 -7.31
N SER A 28 5.63 10.62 -6.83
CA SER A 28 4.55 11.59 -6.75
C SER A 28 3.94 11.74 -8.14
N LEU A 29 2.69 11.28 -8.32
CA LEU A 29 2.00 11.42 -9.58
C LEU A 29 1.83 12.92 -9.87
N PRO A 30 2.27 13.43 -11.03
CA PRO A 30 2.04 14.82 -11.39
C PRO A 30 0.52 15.06 -11.48
N GLY A 31 -0.02 15.86 -10.57
CA GLY A 31 -1.47 16.15 -10.45
C GLY A 31 -2.08 15.92 -9.07
N ILE A 32 -1.43 15.17 -8.17
CA ILE A 32 -1.77 15.14 -6.74
C ILE A 32 -0.98 16.21 -5.99
N ASP A 33 -1.23 17.47 -6.30
CA ASP A 33 -0.66 18.56 -5.51
C ASP A 33 -1.28 18.56 -4.12
N ASN A 34 -0.46 18.68 -3.07
CA ASN A 34 -0.90 18.87 -1.68
C ASN A 34 -1.91 20.03 -1.53
N ALA A 35 -1.99 20.94 -2.50
CA ALA A 35 -3.02 21.98 -2.59
C ALA A 35 -4.43 21.40 -2.80
N SER A 36 -4.59 20.36 -3.63
CA SER A 36 -5.86 19.64 -3.86
C SER A 36 -6.29 18.81 -2.63
N MET A 37 -5.39 18.60 -1.67
CA MET A 37 -5.68 17.92 -0.40
C MET A 37 -6.24 18.88 0.67
N ARG A 38 -6.10 20.21 0.51
CA ARG A 38 -6.73 21.18 1.42
C ARG A 38 -8.24 21.13 1.21
N GLY A 39 -8.94 20.46 2.14
CA GLY A 39 -10.38 20.21 2.08
C GLY A 39 -10.72 18.73 1.94
N SER A 40 -9.79 17.87 1.50
CA SER A 40 -10.04 16.43 1.43
C SER A 40 -10.38 15.83 2.80
N ILE A 41 -11.21 14.80 2.81
CA ILE A 41 -11.50 14.02 4.02
C ILE A 41 -10.29 13.13 4.30
N ASN A 42 -9.67 13.32 5.46
CA ASN A 42 -8.53 12.51 5.86
C ASN A 42 -9.01 11.20 6.50
N ALA A 43 -8.55 10.08 5.94
CA ALA A 43 -8.87 8.75 6.45
C ALA A 43 -8.52 8.54 7.93
N ALA A 44 -7.43 9.16 8.38
CA ALA A 44 -6.98 9.05 9.76
C ALA A 44 -7.99 9.62 10.78
N ASP A 45 -8.76 10.65 10.39
CA ASP A 45 -9.74 11.33 11.26
C ASP A 45 -10.98 10.45 11.50
N LEU A 46 -11.29 9.55 10.56
CA LEU A 46 -12.39 8.60 10.65
C LEU A 46 -11.95 7.22 11.17
N GLY A 47 -10.73 7.13 11.69
CA GLY A 47 -10.17 5.92 12.29
C GLY A 47 -9.64 4.90 11.27
N VAL A 48 -9.58 5.26 9.99
CA VAL A 48 -8.98 4.43 8.94
C VAL A 48 -7.47 4.70 8.93
N ARG A 49 -6.68 3.72 9.36
CA ARG A 49 -5.23 3.84 9.53
C ARG A 49 -4.47 2.76 8.75
N PRO A 50 -3.35 3.12 8.12
CA PRO A 50 -2.48 2.15 7.49
C PRO A 50 -1.83 1.25 8.55
N GLY A 51 -1.67 -0.03 8.25
CA GLY A 51 -1.01 -1.02 9.09
C GLY A 51 -1.84 -1.55 10.27
N ALA A 52 -3.13 -1.19 10.36
CA ALA A 52 -4.01 -1.83 11.35
C ALA A 52 -4.23 -3.30 11.00
N LEU A 53 -4.21 -4.17 12.02
CA LEU A 53 -4.46 -5.60 11.86
C LEU A 53 -5.97 -5.92 11.81
N ASP A 54 -6.78 -5.05 12.39
CA ASP A 54 -8.23 -5.21 12.46
C ASP A 54 -8.90 -4.88 11.12
N ASP A 55 -10.06 -5.46 10.89
CA ASP A 55 -10.91 -5.11 9.75
C ASP A 55 -11.47 -3.68 9.89
N GLN A 56 -11.15 -2.84 8.91
CA GLN A 56 -11.55 -1.45 8.87
C GLN A 56 -12.74 -1.19 7.92
N SER A 57 -13.40 -2.23 7.38
CA SER A 57 -14.50 -2.11 6.41
C SER A 57 -15.59 -1.13 6.84
N LYS A 58 -15.98 -1.14 8.13
CA LYS A 58 -17.02 -0.21 8.64
C LYS A 58 -16.56 1.26 8.65
N ALA A 59 -15.33 1.52 9.06
CA ALA A 59 -14.78 2.88 9.09
C ALA A 59 -14.52 3.38 7.67
N PHE A 60 -14.02 2.50 6.80
CA PHE A 60 -13.80 2.79 5.39
C PHE A 60 -15.12 3.12 4.67
N ALA A 61 -16.16 2.31 4.86
CA ALA A 61 -17.48 2.58 4.27
C ALA A 61 -18.08 3.92 4.71
N ARG A 62 -17.88 4.32 5.97
CA ARG A 62 -18.31 5.63 6.48
C ARG A 62 -17.56 6.77 5.79
N LEU A 63 -16.25 6.62 5.64
CA LEU A 63 -15.43 7.60 4.93
C LEU A 63 -15.87 7.80 3.48
N LEU A 64 -16.18 6.72 2.75
CA LEU A 64 -16.67 6.85 1.37
C LEU A 64 -18.04 7.52 1.31
N ARG A 65 -18.91 7.22 2.29
CA ARG A 65 -20.23 7.86 2.37
C ARG A 65 -20.10 9.36 2.63
N ASP A 66 -19.27 9.75 3.61
CA ASP A 66 -19.05 11.16 3.92
C ASP A 66 -18.40 11.92 2.76
N ALA A 67 -17.50 11.28 2.02
CA ALA A 67 -16.89 11.84 0.82
C ALA A 67 -17.90 12.06 -0.30
N ASN A 68 -18.79 11.09 -0.51
CA ASN A 68 -19.89 11.20 -1.46
C ASN A 68 -20.87 12.30 -1.08
N ASP A 69 -21.29 12.37 0.18
CA ASP A 69 -22.30 13.32 0.65
C ASP A 69 -21.81 14.77 0.56
N ARG A 70 -20.49 14.99 0.67
CA ARG A 70 -19.87 16.32 0.60
C ARG A 70 -19.28 16.64 -0.78
N ASP A 71 -19.30 15.68 -1.71
CA ASP A 71 -18.63 15.76 -3.01
C ASP A 71 -17.15 16.16 -2.86
N MET A 72 -16.46 15.52 -1.93
CA MET A 72 -15.07 15.84 -1.56
C MET A 72 -14.12 14.67 -1.82
N PRO A 73 -12.88 14.95 -2.24
CA PRO A 73 -11.86 13.92 -2.38
C PRO A 73 -11.47 13.31 -1.03
N VAL A 74 -11.08 12.04 -1.05
CA VAL A 74 -10.52 11.32 0.09
C VAL A 74 -9.00 11.35 0.04
N PHE A 75 -8.38 11.64 1.17
CA PHE A 75 -6.95 11.45 1.37
C PHE A 75 -6.67 10.16 2.17
N LEU A 76 -5.91 9.26 1.55
CA LEU A 76 -5.43 8.02 2.14
C LEU A 76 -3.90 8.09 2.30
N PRO A 77 -3.39 8.16 3.53
CA PRO A 77 -1.96 8.01 3.77
C PRO A 77 -1.42 6.71 3.16
N PRO A 78 -0.18 6.70 2.65
CA PRO A 78 0.41 5.49 2.10
C PRO A 78 0.50 4.38 3.15
N GLY A 79 0.14 3.15 2.75
CA GLY A 79 0.25 1.96 3.58
C GLY A 79 -0.79 0.89 3.25
N THR A 80 -0.82 -0.18 4.03
CA THR A 80 -1.74 -1.30 3.85
C THR A 80 -3.00 -1.11 4.70
N TYR A 81 -4.17 -1.26 4.10
CA TYR A 81 -5.45 -1.21 4.80
C TYR A 81 -6.12 -2.57 4.71
N VAL A 82 -6.49 -3.15 5.85
CA VAL A 82 -7.22 -4.42 5.91
C VAL A 82 -8.73 -4.10 5.83
N VAL A 83 -9.35 -4.57 4.75
CA VAL A 83 -10.79 -4.48 4.50
C VAL A 83 -11.27 -5.83 3.98
N SER A 84 -12.46 -6.25 4.37
CA SER A 84 -13.10 -7.52 3.97
C SER A 84 -14.55 -7.34 3.55
#